data_AF-A0A2T2WMJ1-F1
#
_entry.id   AF-A0A2T2WMJ1-F1
#
_cell.length_a   1.000
_cell.length_b   1.000
_cell.length_c   1.000
_cell.angle_alpha   90.00
_cell.angle_beta   90.00
_cell.angle_gamma   90.00
#
_symmetry.space_group_name_H-M   'P 1'
#
loop_
_entity.id
_entity.type
_entity.pdbx_description
1 polymer ?
#
loop_
_entity_poly.entity_id
_entity_poly.type
_entity_poly.pdbx_seq_one_letter_code
_entity_poly.pdbx_strand_id
1 'polypeptide(L)'
;MVAQKYRATHGRGVKRDLNRDSFSSMAFASDSPSGFFYGADGFIPTFNGTSVPYTEPVTGGGVAGSYVGEVWTWTDWQGCTTGRALNNTDITEANDNTSYTGDTPAPAGTSLYWYMAGPGADPNYNGTTTEAEAWGETQAKTAIAHYNSDGPHADNSLLFMDIEEGQKNESGDQTSSNGWNHVLTNTCGTSWNASSSIPASVDRATFNGFWDYIYNDTSFWPAVYSSPSYWAATFGTGSAGSIPNTYQWTSETDDGVTNPSPAGWCQSGYGCAQWFGGVSSNYELMWQWASNASGDYDQFDANNNP
;
A
#
# COMPACT_ATOMS: atom_id res chain seq x y z
N MET A 1 45.68 -4.52 -33.98
CA MET A 1 44.96 -4.00 -32.79
C MET A 1 43.51 -3.83 -33.17
N VAL A 2 42.65 -4.76 -32.79
CA VAL A 2 41.20 -4.70 -33.02
C VAL A 2 40.56 -4.63 -31.65
N ALA A 3 39.91 -3.51 -31.34
CA ALA A 3 39.20 -3.31 -30.09
C ALA A 3 37.84 -4.02 -30.15
N GLN A 4 37.67 -5.04 -29.31
CA GLN A 4 36.41 -5.74 -29.10
C GLN A 4 35.52 -4.87 -28.18
N LYS A 5 34.38 -4.41 -28.71
CA LYS A 5 33.31 -3.77 -27.92
C LYS A 5 32.65 -4.83 -27.03
N TYR A 6 32.77 -4.68 -25.72
CA TYR A 6 31.91 -5.40 -24.78
C TYR A 6 30.54 -4.73 -24.74
N ARG A 7 29.52 -5.44 -25.22
CA ARG A 7 28.10 -5.16 -24.95
C ARG A 7 27.75 -5.87 -23.64
N ALA A 8 27.44 -5.12 -22.60
CA ALA A 8 26.82 -5.67 -21.40
C ALA A 8 25.32 -5.87 -21.68
N THR A 9 24.91 -7.11 -21.92
CA THR A 9 23.51 -7.53 -21.86
C THR A 9 23.10 -7.58 -20.39
N HIS A 10 22.28 -6.63 -19.95
CA HIS A 10 21.58 -6.73 -18.66
C HIS A 10 20.52 -7.82 -18.80
N GLY A 11 20.73 -8.93 -18.09
CA GLY A 11 19.76 -10.02 -17.99
C GLY A 11 18.53 -9.54 -17.23
N ARG A 12 17.35 -9.71 -17.83
CA ARG A 12 16.05 -9.56 -17.14
C ARG A 12 16.00 -10.59 -16.02
N GLY A 13 15.90 -10.13 -14.77
CA GLY A 13 15.63 -10.98 -13.62
C GLY A 13 14.25 -11.60 -13.78
N VAL A 14 14.19 -12.93 -13.84
CA VAL A 14 12.93 -13.67 -13.74
C VAL A 14 12.51 -13.61 -12.27
N LYS A 15 11.46 -12.86 -11.97
CA LYS A 15 10.72 -12.93 -10.72
C LYS A 15 10.26 -14.39 -10.54
N ARG A 16 10.77 -15.11 -9.52
CA ARG A 16 10.50 -16.54 -9.30
C ARG A 16 9.55 -16.71 -8.13
N ASP A 17 8.48 -17.47 -8.33
CA ASP A 17 7.65 -18.00 -7.24
C ASP A 17 8.45 -19.01 -6.42
N LEU A 18 8.58 -18.78 -5.11
CA LEU A 18 9.26 -19.69 -4.19
C LEU A 18 8.25 -20.63 -3.51
N ASN A 19 8.44 -21.94 -3.69
CA ASN A 19 7.78 -22.99 -2.92
C ASN A 19 8.39 -23.07 -1.51
N ARG A 20 7.53 -23.14 -0.49
CA ARG A 20 7.89 -23.03 0.94
C ARG A 20 8.16 -24.41 1.56
N ASP A 21 9.34 -24.56 2.18
CA ASP A 21 9.64 -25.63 3.16
C ASP A 21 9.51 -25.06 4.58
N SER A 22 8.87 -25.81 5.47
CA SER A 22 8.50 -25.37 6.83
C SER A 22 9.68 -25.46 7.81
N PHE A 23 10.04 -24.34 8.45
CA PHE A 23 10.94 -24.29 9.60
C PHE A 23 10.20 -23.69 10.79
N SER A 24 10.45 -24.21 12.00
CA SER A 24 9.85 -23.72 13.25
C SER A 24 10.85 -22.80 13.97
N SER A 25 10.56 -21.50 13.99
CA SER A 25 11.28 -20.44 14.72
C SER A 25 10.60 -20.14 16.06
N MET A 26 11.34 -19.50 16.96
CA MET A 26 10.89 -19.11 18.31
C MET A 26 10.46 -17.64 18.26
N ALA A 27 9.17 -17.38 18.07
CA ALA A 27 8.61 -16.03 17.92
C ALA A 27 8.70 -15.21 19.23
N PHE A 28 8.89 -13.89 19.11
CA PHE A 28 8.71 -12.95 20.22
C PHE A 28 7.24 -12.90 20.67
N ALA A 29 7.02 -12.47 21.92
CA ALA A 29 5.77 -12.69 22.67
C ALA A 29 4.50 -12.00 22.10
N SER A 30 4.59 -11.23 21.01
CA SER A 30 3.46 -10.56 20.35
C SER A 30 3.22 -11.02 18.90
N ASP A 31 4.20 -11.63 18.25
CA ASP A 31 4.16 -12.08 16.85
C ASP A 31 3.53 -13.47 16.79
N SER A 32 2.26 -13.52 16.40
CA SER A 32 1.51 -14.78 16.37
C SER A 32 0.56 -14.78 15.20
N PRO A 33 0.66 -15.73 14.25
CA PRO A 33 1.68 -16.77 14.17
C PRO A 33 3.04 -16.23 13.69
N SER A 34 4.08 -17.07 13.73
CA SER A 34 5.43 -16.71 13.25
C SER A 34 5.40 -16.15 11.82
N GLY A 35 6.14 -15.07 11.59
CA GLY A 35 6.22 -14.37 10.32
C GLY A 35 5.19 -13.26 10.14
N PHE A 36 4.24 -13.12 11.09
CA PHE A 36 3.45 -11.92 11.23
C PHE A 36 4.19 -10.92 12.11
N PHE A 37 4.21 -9.68 11.67
CA PHE A 37 4.79 -8.58 12.42
C PHE A 37 3.84 -7.40 12.43
N TYR A 38 3.84 -6.60 13.50
CA TYR A 38 3.12 -5.34 13.46
C TYR A 38 4.00 -4.22 12.91
N GLY A 39 3.34 -3.16 12.49
CA GLY A 39 3.87 -2.07 11.71
C GLY A 39 2.97 -0.85 11.81
N ALA A 40 3.29 0.14 11.00
CA ALA A 40 2.56 1.39 10.92
C ALA A 40 2.78 2.04 9.55
N ASP A 41 1.91 2.98 9.22
CA ASP A 41 2.09 3.94 8.16
C ASP A 41 1.90 5.38 8.68
N GLY A 42 2.19 6.37 7.85
CA GLY A 42 2.01 7.77 8.20
C GLY A 42 2.93 8.32 9.30
N PHE A 43 2.43 9.24 10.13
CA PHE A 43 3.24 9.96 11.13
C PHE A 43 3.30 9.30 12.51
N ILE A 44 2.24 8.58 12.85
CA ILE A 44 2.03 7.90 14.12
C ILE A 44 1.22 6.64 13.80
N PRO A 45 1.35 5.58 14.61
CA PRO A 45 2.19 5.48 15.80
C PRO A 45 3.67 5.25 15.42
N THR A 46 4.60 5.72 16.25
CA THR A 46 6.04 5.62 15.96
C THR A 46 6.70 4.40 16.59
N PHE A 47 7.74 3.89 15.97
CA PHE A 47 8.51 2.79 16.54
C PHE A 47 9.25 3.23 17.82
N ASN A 48 9.59 2.25 18.64
CA ASN A 48 10.27 2.41 19.93
C ASN A 48 11.64 1.74 19.89
N GLY A 49 12.62 2.33 20.58
CA GLY A 49 13.93 1.69 20.76
C GLY A 49 15.08 2.69 20.61
N THR A 50 16.29 2.19 20.79
CA THR A 50 17.52 2.97 20.55
C THR A 50 18.56 2.21 19.74
N SER A 51 18.26 0.95 19.38
CA SER A 51 19.12 0.05 18.62
C SER A 51 18.29 -1.14 18.11
N VAL A 52 18.72 -1.74 17.00
CA VAL A 52 18.12 -2.97 16.44
C VAL A 52 18.08 -4.12 17.47
N PRO A 53 16.96 -4.85 17.60
CA PRO A 53 15.70 -4.59 16.91
C PRO A 53 14.93 -3.42 17.53
N TYR A 54 14.38 -2.56 16.67
CA TYR A 54 13.36 -1.60 17.05
C TYR A 54 12.03 -2.31 17.25
N THR A 55 11.22 -1.80 18.16
CA THR A 55 10.01 -2.45 18.65
C THR A 55 8.76 -1.63 18.37
N GLU A 56 7.62 -2.30 18.35
CA GLU A 56 6.35 -1.68 17.99
C GLU A 56 5.88 -0.65 19.04
N PRO A 57 5.10 0.36 18.60
CA PRO A 57 4.53 1.38 19.47
C PRO A 57 3.57 0.84 20.53
N VAL A 58 2.68 -0.07 20.13
CA VAL A 58 1.60 -0.63 20.97
C VAL A 58 1.39 -2.07 20.55
N THR A 59 1.24 -2.97 21.54
CA THR A 59 0.81 -4.40 21.45
C THR A 59 1.83 -5.49 21.80
N GLY A 60 2.91 -5.15 22.50
CA GLY A 60 3.64 -6.17 23.27
C GLY A 60 5.17 -6.11 23.21
N GLY A 61 5.73 -5.13 22.48
CA GLY A 61 7.17 -4.91 22.42
C GLY A 61 7.92 -5.92 21.52
N GLY A 62 7.22 -6.52 20.55
CA GLY A 62 7.80 -7.31 19.48
C GLY A 62 8.58 -6.46 18.50
N VAL A 63 9.25 -7.11 17.54
CA VAL A 63 10.07 -6.43 16.53
C VAL A 63 9.16 -5.76 15.52
N ALA A 64 9.31 -4.46 15.33
CA ALA A 64 8.54 -3.76 14.31
C ALA A 64 8.91 -4.28 12.92
N GLY A 65 7.93 -4.84 12.21
CA GLY A 65 8.17 -5.60 10.98
C GLY A 65 8.13 -4.82 9.69
N SER A 66 7.27 -3.80 9.63
CA SER A 66 7.04 -3.06 8.40
C SER A 66 6.62 -1.62 8.68
N TYR A 67 7.12 -0.71 7.85
CA TYR A 67 6.60 0.64 7.76
C TYR A 67 6.15 0.89 6.32
N VAL A 68 5.00 1.55 6.09
CA VAL A 68 4.61 1.95 4.73
C VAL A 68 4.67 3.45 4.60
N GLY A 69 5.65 3.93 3.82
CA GLY A 69 5.89 5.35 3.63
C GLY A 69 5.15 5.88 2.42
N GLU A 70 4.45 7.00 2.59
CA GLU A 70 3.90 7.72 1.45
C GLU A 70 5.02 8.20 0.55
N VAL A 71 4.98 7.92 -0.74
CA VAL A 71 5.88 8.55 -1.72
C VAL A 71 5.45 9.99 -1.93
N TRP A 72 4.16 10.18 -2.22
CA TRP A 72 3.50 11.46 -2.43
C TRP A 72 1.98 11.25 -2.61
N THR A 73 1.23 12.34 -2.69
CA THR A 73 -0.20 12.32 -3.04
C THR A 73 -0.47 12.83 -4.46
N TRP A 74 -1.53 12.33 -5.10
CA TRP A 74 -2.01 12.91 -6.34
C TRP A 74 -2.38 14.40 -6.17
N THR A 75 -2.94 14.80 -5.03
CA THR A 75 -3.32 16.18 -4.74
C THR A 75 -2.12 17.11 -4.65
N ASP A 76 -1.07 16.74 -3.93
CA ASP A 76 0.15 17.54 -3.83
C ASP A 76 0.85 17.62 -5.19
N TRP A 77 0.82 16.56 -6.00
CA TRP A 77 1.30 16.60 -7.38
C TRP A 77 0.53 17.63 -8.23
N GLN A 78 -0.78 17.79 -7.99
CA GLN A 78 -1.59 18.84 -8.62
C GLN A 78 -1.41 20.23 -7.98
N GLY A 79 -0.50 20.38 -7.01
CA GLY A 79 -0.21 21.64 -6.32
C GLY A 79 -1.18 21.97 -5.18
N CYS A 80 -1.99 21.01 -4.74
CA CYS A 80 -2.88 21.14 -3.59
C CYS A 80 -2.11 20.70 -2.35
N THR A 81 -1.63 21.64 -1.53
CA THR A 81 -0.83 21.33 -0.33
C THR A 81 -1.65 20.58 0.71
N THR A 82 -1.59 19.26 0.65
CA THR A 82 -2.20 18.32 1.61
C THR A 82 -1.18 17.84 2.63
N GLY A 83 0.11 17.87 2.26
CA GLY A 83 1.18 17.33 3.09
C GLY A 83 1.31 15.82 2.90
N ARG A 84 2.49 15.32 3.27
CA ARG A 84 2.89 13.93 3.07
C ARG A 84 2.94 13.21 4.41
N ALA A 85 2.20 12.12 4.56
CA ALA A 85 2.18 11.27 5.74
C ALA A 85 3.43 10.39 5.78
N LEU A 86 4.48 10.90 6.43
CA LEU A 86 5.80 10.27 6.44
C LEU A 86 6.56 10.50 7.75
N ASN A 87 7.14 9.43 8.29
CA ASN A 87 8.10 9.47 9.38
C ASN A 87 9.46 8.87 8.96
N ASN A 88 10.44 9.75 8.70
CA ASN A 88 11.80 9.34 8.30
C ASN A 88 12.53 8.49 9.37
N THR A 89 12.18 8.66 10.65
CA THR A 89 12.74 7.85 11.73
C THR A 89 12.24 6.41 11.59
N ASP A 90 10.93 6.21 11.53
CA ASP A 90 10.33 4.87 11.43
C ASP A 90 10.76 4.16 10.13
N ILE A 91 10.96 4.89 9.03
CA ILE A 91 11.55 4.34 7.80
C ILE A 91 12.92 3.73 8.07
N THR A 92 13.79 4.51 8.72
CA THR A 92 15.15 4.06 9.01
C THR A 92 15.12 2.85 9.95
N GLU A 93 14.28 2.91 10.99
CA GLU A 93 14.15 1.84 11.99
C GLU A 93 13.56 0.55 11.40
N ALA A 94 12.58 0.64 10.51
CA ALA A 94 12.03 -0.50 9.77
C ALA A 94 13.11 -1.15 8.88
N ASN A 95 13.83 -0.35 8.10
CA ASN A 95 14.88 -0.85 7.22
C ASN A 95 16.02 -1.50 8.02
N ASP A 96 16.45 -0.89 9.13
CA ASP A 96 17.46 -1.46 10.02
C ASP A 96 17.02 -2.83 10.59
N ASN A 97 15.73 -2.99 10.89
CA ASN A 97 15.16 -4.26 11.35
C ASN A 97 15.23 -5.40 10.31
N THR A 98 15.41 -5.12 9.01
CA THR A 98 15.60 -6.18 8.00
C THR A 98 16.87 -7.02 8.24
N SER A 99 17.85 -6.44 8.95
CA SER A 99 19.08 -7.12 9.35
C SER A 99 18.92 -8.01 10.60
N TYR A 100 17.77 -7.95 11.27
CA TYR A 100 17.50 -8.71 12.49
C TYR A 100 17.30 -10.20 12.18
N THR A 101 18.19 -11.04 12.71
CA THR A 101 18.18 -12.49 12.46
C THR A 101 17.47 -13.31 13.53
N GLY A 102 16.80 -12.66 14.49
CA GLY A 102 16.10 -13.34 15.58
C GLY A 102 14.80 -14.00 15.15
N ASP A 103 14.22 -13.56 14.03
CA ASP A 103 12.98 -14.09 13.45
C ASP A 103 13.20 -14.68 12.07
N THR A 104 12.30 -15.57 11.66
CA THR A 104 12.29 -16.15 10.31
C THR A 104 10.83 -16.34 9.88
N PRO A 105 10.39 -15.69 8.79
CA PRO A 105 11.10 -14.71 7.96
C PRO A 105 11.53 -13.45 8.73
N ALA A 106 12.49 -12.69 8.19
CA ALA A 106 12.92 -11.42 8.77
C ALA A 106 11.85 -10.32 8.58
N PRO A 107 11.89 -9.24 9.38
CA PRO A 107 11.13 -8.02 9.11
C PRO A 107 11.24 -7.56 7.66
N ALA A 108 10.14 -7.05 7.13
CA ALA A 108 10.02 -6.66 5.72
C ALA A 108 10.71 -5.33 5.41
N GLY A 109 10.86 -4.46 6.42
CA GLY A 109 11.38 -3.11 6.24
C GLY A 109 10.34 -2.14 5.69
N THR A 110 10.81 -1.08 5.03
CA THR A 110 9.92 -0.06 4.48
C THR A 110 9.37 -0.46 3.12
N SER A 111 8.04 -0.43 2.97
CA SER A 111 7.32 -0.42 1.68
C SER A 111 6.83 0.99 1.36
N LEU A 112 6.33 1.20 0.14
CA LEU A 112 5.89 2.51 -0.35
C LEU A 112 4.42 2.52 -0.71
N TYR A 113 3.75 3.66 -0.60
CA TYR A 113 2.44 3.87 -1.24
C TYR A 113 2.35 5.18 -2.02
N TRP A 114 1.45 5.24 -3.00
CA TRP A 114 1.07 6.45 -3.71
C TRP A 114 -0.43 6.69 -3.54
N TYR A 115 -0.80 7.85 -2.98
CA TYR A 115 -2.20 8.24 -2.83
C TYR A 115 -2.84 8.48 -4.19
N MET A 116 -3.61 7.51 -4.67
CA MET A 116 -3.98 7.43 -6.08
C MET A 116 -5.33 8.09 -6.37
N ALA A 117 -5.37 8.86 -7.47
CA ALA A 117 -6.59 9.42 -8.00
C ALA A 117 -7.26 8.48 -9.01
N GLY A 118 -8.59 8.42 -8.97
CA GLY A 118 -9.39 7.83 -10.04
C GLY A 118 -9.41 8.69 -11.31
N PRO A 119 -10.01 8.19 -12.39
CA PRO A 119 -10.07 8.88 -13.68
C PRO A 119 -10.87 10.19 -13.61
N GLY A 120 -11.79 10.34 -12.66
CA GLY A 120 -12.54 11.58 -12.46
C GLY A 120 -11.69 12.76 -11.98
N ALA A 121 -10.45 12.52 -11.56
CA ALA A 121 -9.47 13.55 -11.24
C ALA A 121 -8.57 13.93 -12.42
N ASP A 122 -8.59 13.18 -13.55
CA ASP A 122 -7.81 13.53 -14.74
C ASP A 122 -8.35 14.85 -15.35
N PRO A 123 -7.52 15.90 -15.51
CA PRO A 123 -7.91 17.12 -16.22
C PRO A 123 -8.39 16.91 -17.66
N ASN A 124 -8.08 15.75 -18.26
CA ASN A 124 -8.45 15.34 -19.61
C ASN A 124 -9.54 14.27 -19.64
N TYR A 125 -10.23 14.03 -18.52
CA TYR A 125 -11.26 13.01 -18.39
C TYR A 125 -12.26 13.06 -19.55
N ASN A 126 -12.36 11.94 -20.27
CA ASN A 126 -13.31 11.76 -21.38
C ASN A 126 -14.15 10.49 -21.26
N GLY A 127 -13.95 9.73 -20.17
CA GLY A 127 -14.75 8.55 -19.84
C GLY A 127 -14.41 7.31 -20.66
N THR A 128 -13.25 7.30 -21.34
CA THR A 128 -12.78 6.11 -22.07
C THR A 128 -11.74 5.35 -21.27
N THR A 129 -11.67 4.04 -21.48
CA THR A 129 -10.67 3.20 -20.81
C THR A 129 -9.24 3.55 -21.23
N THR A 130 -9.01 3.94 -22.48
CA THR A 130 -7.68 4.31 -22.97
C THR A 130 -7.13 5.57 -22.30
N GLU A 131 -7.98 6.57 -22.08
CA GLU A 131 -7.58 7.77 -21.35
C GLU A 131 -7.32 7.45 -19.87
N ALA A 132 -8.24 6.74 -19.23
CA ALA A 132 -8.06 6.30 -17.84
C ALA A 132 -6.79 5.45 -17.63
N GLU A 133 -6.46 4.55 -18.55
CA GLU A 133 -5.22 3.78 -18.53
C GLU A 133 -3.98 4.68 -18.62
N ALA A 134 -3.98 5.66 -19.51
CA ALA A 134 -2.91 6.64 -19.61
C ALA A 134 -2.79 7.51 -18.34
N TRP A 135 -3.90 7.81 -17.67
CA TRP A 135 -3.92 8.50 -16.38
C TRP A 135 -3.23 7.67 -15.29
N GLY A 136 -3.57 6.39 -15.18
CA GLY A 136 -2.91 5.45 -14.27
C GLY A 136 -1.41 5.34 -14.51
N GLU A 137 -0.99 5.18 -15.77
CA GLU A 137 0.43 5.13 -16.15
C GLU A 137 1.15 6.44 -15.80
N THR A 138 0.50 7.59 -15.99
CA THR A 138 1.07 8.90 -15.66
C THR A 138 1.28 9.04 -14.14
N GLN A 139 0.32 8.62 -13.33
CA GLN A 139 0.47 8.58 -11.87
C GLN A 139 1.65 7.69 -11.46
N ALA A 140 1.79 6.50 -12.04
CA ALA A 140 2.91 5.60 -11.71
C ALA A 140 4.27 6.19 -12.09
N LYS A 141 4.39 6.83 -13.27
CA LYS A 141 5.60 7.57 -13.68
C LYS A 141 5.94 8.67 -12.69
N THR A 142 4.94 9.43 -12.26
CA THR A 142 5.10 10.51 -11.29
C THR A 142 5.52 9.98 -9.93
N ALA A 143 4.89 8.91 -9.43
CA ALA A 143 5.27 8.24 -8.19
C ALA A 143 6.75 7.83 -8.20
N ILE A 144 7.19 7.16 -9.28
CA ILE A 144 8.59 6.75 -9.43
C ILE A 144 9.54 7.94 -9.56
N ALA A 145 9.13 9.03 -10.23
CA ALA A 145 9.91 10.25 -10.32
C ALA A 145 10.11 10.89 -8.94
N HIS A 146 9.05 11.00 -8.14
CA HIS A 146 9.13 11.50 -6.76
C HIS A 146 9.95 10.57 -5.86
N TYR A 147 9.77 9.26 -5.99
CA TYR A 147 10.59 8.30 -5.27
C TYR A 147 12.08 8.51 -5.52
N ASN A 148 12.46 8.66 -6.80
CA ASN A 148 13.87 8.82 -7.19
C ASN A 148 14.47 10.18 -6.81
N SER A 149 13.66 11.24 -6.68
CA SER A 149 14.16 12.57 -6.32
C SER A 149 14.22 12.79 -4.81
N ASP A 150 13.12 12.50 -4.11
CA ASP A 150 12.87 12.90 -2.72
C ASP A 150 12.07 11.83 -1.94
N GLY A 151 11.99 10.61 -2.49
CA GLY A 151 11.28 9.49 -1.90
C GLY A 151 11.92 8.97 -0.62
N PRO A 152 11.16 8.21 0.18
CA PRO A 152 11.74 7.56 1.32
C PRO A 152 12.54 6.35 0.83
N HIS A 153 13.68 6.06 1.47
CA HIS A 153 14.42 4.85 1.14
C HIS A 153 13.62 3.62 1.59
N ALA A 154 13.35 2.69 0.67
CA ALA A 154 12.60 1.49 0.93
C ALA A 154 13.46 0.25 0.65
N ASP A 155 13.62 -0.63 1.64
CA ASP A 155 14.24 -1.95 1.45
C ASP A 155 13.25 -2.99 0.92
N ASN A 156 11.95 -2.78 1.11
CA ASN A 156 10.92 -3.59 0.49
C ASN A 156 10.53 -3.02 -0.87
N SER A 157 10.61 -3.84 -1.91
CA SER A 157 10.28 -3.44 -3.29
C SER A 157 8.78 -3.48 -3.58
N LEU A 158 7.92 -3.12 -2.63
CA LEU A 158 6.48 -2.98 -2.83
C LEU A 158 6.09 -1.51 -3.00
N LEU A 159 5.24 -1.24 -3.99
CA LEU A 159 4.57 0.04 -4.15
C LEU A 159 3.07 -0.18 -4.20
N PHE A 160 2.39 0.22 -3.13
CA PHE A 160 0.94 0.18 -2.99
C PHE A 160 0.30 1.33 -3.77
N MET A 161 -0.67 1.00 -4.62
CA MET A 161 -1.69 1.93 -5.07
C MET A 161 -2.66 2.12 -3.92
N ASP A 162 -2.63 3.27 -3.28
CA ASP A 162 -3.59 3.60 -2.22
C ASP A 162 -4.88 4.11 -2.90
N ILE A 163 -5.90 3.24 -2.87
CA ILE A 163 -7.20 3.45 -3.49
C ILE A 163 -8.26 3.46 -2.39
N GLU A 164 -8.54 4.66 -1.92
CA GLU A 164 -9.57 4.90 -0.92
C GLU A 164 -10.47 6.10 -1.27
N GLU A 165 -11.55 6.22 -0.50
CA GLU A 165 -12.35 7.42 -0.50
C GLU A 165 -11.51 8.61 -0.06
N GLY A 166 -11.89 9.82 -0.49
CA GLY A 166 -11.24 11.00 0.08
C GLY A 166 -11.55 11.12 1.57
N GLN A 167 -11.16 12.25 2.14
CA GLN A 167 -11.41 12.54 3.55
C GLN A 167 -12.90 12.66 3.87
N LYS A 168 -13.24 12.28 5.11
CA LYS A 168 -14.55 12.53 5.74
C LYS A 168 -14.40 13.50 6.91
N ASN A 169 -15.47 14.23 7.25
CA ASN A 169 -15.53 15.01 8.48
C ASN A 169 -15.91 14.13 9.69
N GLU A 170 -15.93 14.71 10.89
CA GLU A 170 -16.35 14.02 12.14
C GLU A 170 -17.79 13.48 12.12
N SER A 171 -18.65 14.00 11.22
CA SER A 171 -20.02 13.52 11.03
C SER A 171 -20.11 12.39 10.00
N GLY A 172 -18.97 11.97 9.41
CA GLY A 172 -18.88 10.96 8.37
C GLY A 172 -19.20 11.47 6.96
N ASP A 173 -19.42 12.77 6.78
CA ASP A 173 -19.67 13.33 5.45
C ASP A 173 -18.37 13.45 4.67
N GLN A 174 -18.40 13.04 3.41
CA GLN A 174 -17.29 13.20 2.48
C GLN A 174 -16.92 14.68 2.33
N THR A 175 -15.66 15.03 2.61
CA THR A 175 -15.11 16.39 2.48
C THR A 175 -14.15 16.54 1.30
N SER A 176 -13.58 15.44 0.82
CA SER A 176 -12.82 15.42 -0.44
C SER A 176 -13.11 14.15 -1.25
N SER A 177 -12.77 14.14 -2.54
CA SER A 177 -12.87 12.95 -3.38
C SER A 177 -11.58 12.79 -4.17
N ASN A 178 -11.15 11.55 -4.32
CA ASN A 178 -9.99 11.17 -5.12
C ASN A 178 -10.38 10.93 -6.60
N GLY A 179 -11.62 11.23 -7.02
CA GLY A 179 -12.05 11.08 -8.42
C GLY A 179 -12.40 9.65 -8.84
N TRP A 180 -12.51 8.72 -7.89
CA TRP A 180 -13.14 7.42 -8.08
C TRP A 180 -14.66 7.58 -8.04
N ASN A 181 -15.39 6.90 -8.93
CA ASN A 181 -16.85 6.97 -9.09
C ASN A 181 -17.45 8.31 -9.53
N HIS A 182 -16.76 9.43 -9.33
CA HIS A 182 -17.25 10.78 -9.63
C HIS A 182 -16.20 11.63 -10.32
N VAL A 183 -16.67 12.53 -11.18
CA VAL A 183 -15.84 13.54 -11.85
C VAL A 183 -15.70 14.75 -10.94
N LEU A 184 -14.45 15.13 -10.68
CA LEU A 184 -14.14 16.31 -9.88
C LEU A 184 -14.50 17.59 -10.63
N THR A 185 -14.92 18.61 -9.90
CA THR A 185 -15.15 19.96 -10.45
C THR A 185 -14.03 20.93 -10.09
N ASN A 186 -13.06 20.47 -9.30
CA ASN A 186 -11.82 21.17 -9.02
C ASN A 186 -10.64 20.19 -8.91
N THR A 187 -9.43 20.71 -9.02
CA THR A 187 -8.20 19.90 -9.05
C THR A 187 -7.79 19.36 -7.67
N CYS A 188 -8.34 19.89 -6.57
CA CYS A 188 -7.96 19.52 -5.21
C CYS A 188 -8.94 18.56 -4.52
N GLY A 189 -9.88 17.97 -5.27
CA GLY A 189 -10.82 16.99 -4.73
C GLY A 189 -11.87 17.55 -3.77
N THR A 190 -11.89 18.85 -3.46
CA THR A 190 -12.84 19.44 -2.50
C THR A 190 -14.23 19.70 -3.10
N SER A 191 -14.44 19.40 -4.38
CA SER A 191 -15.74 19.49 -5.04
C SER A 191 -15.83 18.52 -6.22
N TRP A 192 -17.00 17.89 -6.37
CA TRP A 192 -17.28 16.94 -7.44
C TRP A 192 -18.74 17.02 -7.89
N ASN A 193 -19.01 16.48 -9.08
CA ASN A 193 -20.37 16.34 -9.57
C ASN A 193 -21.00 15.07 -8.97
N ALA A 194 -21.80 15.20 -7.91
CA ALA A 194 -22.47 14.08 -7.27
C ALA A 194 -23.46 13.32 -8.18
N SER A 195 -23.87 13.90 -9.31
CA SER A 195 -24.70 13.23 -10.32
C SER A 195 -23.88 12.54 -11.42
N SER A 196 -22.55 12.71 -11.42
CA SER A 196 -21.68 11.96 -12.31
C SER A 196 -21.47 10.54 -11.78
N SER A 197 -21.31 9.61 -12.70
CA SER A 197 -20.94 8.22 -12.41
C SER A 197 -19.86 7.81 -13.39
N ILE A 198 -18.81 7.21 -12.86
CA ILE A 198 -17.75 6.59 -13.64
C ILE A 198 -18.04 5.08 -13.68
N PRO A 199 -18.04 4.44 -14.86
CA PRO A 199 -18.19 2.99 -14.93
C PRO A 199 -16.98 2.29 -14.31
N ALA A 200 -17.19 1.23 -13.53
CA ALA A 200 -16.13 0.42 -12.94
C ALA A 200 -15.05 -0.06 -13.92
N SER A 201 -15.38 -0.24 -15.21
CA SER A 201 -14.39 -0.58 -16.24
C SER A 201 -13.41 0.55 -16.55
N VAL A 202 -13.81 1.81 -16.38
CA VAL A 202 -12.98 3.00 -16.55
C VAL A 202 -12.10 3.21 -15.32
N ASP A 203 -12.65 3.06 -14.11
CA ASP A 203 -11.86 3.02 -12.87
C ASP A 203 -10.79 1.92 -12.96
N ARG A 204 -11.18 0.71 -13.38
CA ARG A 204 -10.25 -0.42 -13.56
C ARG A 204 -9.15 -0.14 -14.58
N ALA A 205 -9.44 0.62 -15.64
CA ALA A 205 -8.41 0.96 -16.61
C ALA A 205 -7.31 1.83 -15.97
N THR A 206 -7.68 2.75 -15.06
CA THR A 206 -6.72 3.54 -14.28
C THR A 206 -5.84 2.66 -13.40
N PHE A 207 -6.44 1.72 -12.67
CA PHE A 207 -5.70 0.72 -11.90
C PHE A 207 -4.72 -0.05 -12.79
N ASN A 208 -5.17 -0.55 -13.95
CA ASN A 208 -4.32 -1.33 -14.86
C ASN A 208 -3.13 -0.52 -15.38
N GLY A 209 -3.34 0.72 -15.81
CA GLY A 209 -2.25 1.56 -16.33
C GLY A 209 -1.16 1.81 -15.30
N PHE A 210 -1.54 2.02 -14.03
CA PHE A 210 -0.57 2.14 -12.94
C PHE A 210 0.15 0.82 -12.70
N TRP A 211 -0.62 -0.26 -12.50
CA TRP A 211 -0.11 -1.61 -12.22
C TRP A 211 0.87 -2.08 -13.30
N ASP A 212 0.50 -1.94 -14.57
CA ASP A 212 1.29 -2.39 -15.73
C ASP A 212 2.62 -1.64 -15.82
N TYR A 213 2.63 -0.32 -15.59
CA TYR A 213 3.87 0.46 -15.59
C TYR A 213 4.81 0.02 -14.46
N ILE A 214 4.29 -0.11 -13.23
CA ILE A 214 5.12 -0.57 -12.10
C ILE A 214 5.70 -1.96 -12.38
N TYR A 215 4.87 -2.89 -12.83
CA TYR A 215 5.31 -4.26 -13.08
C TYR A 215 6.35 -4.37 -14.20
N ASN A 216 6.15 -3.67 -15.31
CA ASN A 216 6.95 -3.84 -16.52
C ASN A 216 8.18 -2.93 -16.60
N ASP A 217 8.13 -1.73 -15.99
CA ASP A 217 9.11 -0.67 -16.21
C ASP A 217 9.91 -0.29 -14.96
N THR A 218 9.64 -0.92 -13.81
CA THR A 218 10.32 -0.63 -12.54
C THR A 218 10.87 -1.88 -11.85
N SER A 219 11.63 -1.70 -10.78
CA SER A 219 12.05 -2.80 -9.89
C SER A 219 11.00 -3.16 -8.85
N PHE A 220 9.93 -2.37 -8.71
CA PHE A 220 8.90 -2.58 -7.72
C PHE A 220 7.93 -3.70 -8.13
N TRP A 221 7.25 -4.22 -7.13
CA TRP A 221 6.07 -5.05 -7.22
C TRP A 221 4.85 -4.17 -6.98
N PRO A 222 3.88 -4.13 -7.92
CA PRO A 222 2.65 -3.42 -7.69
C PRO A 222 1.82 -4.15 -6.64
N ALA A 223 1.37 -3.39 -5.65
CA ALA A 223 0.45 -3.82 -4.62
C ALA A 223 -0.70 -2.82 -4.53
N VAL A 224 -1.74 -3.11 -3.75
CA VAL A 224 -2.89 -2.22 -3.61
C VAL A 224 -3.34 -2.15 -2.15
N TYR A 225 -3.66 -0.93 -1.72
CA TYR A 225 -4.36 -0.67 -0.47
C TYR A 225 -5.80 -0.23 -0.74
N SER A 226 -6.74 -0.79 0.00
CA SER A 226 -8.15 -0.39 0.00
C SER A 226 -8.90 -1.06 1.16
N SER A 227 -10.15 -0.63 1.38
CA SER A 227 -11.10 -1.43 2.17
C SER A 227 -11.99 -2.28 1.25
N PRO A 228 -12.46 -3.46 1.70
CA PRO A 228 -13.33 -4.31 0.89
C PRO A 228 -14.63 -3.62 0.45
N SER A 229 -15.18 -2.79 1.34
CA SER A 229 -16.39 -2.02 1.06
C SER A 229 -16.17 -0.98 -0.03
N TYR A 230 -15.05 -0.24 0.04
CA TYR A 230 -14.71 0.77 -0.95
C TYR A 230 -14.33 0.14 -2.29
N TRP A 231 -13.54 -0.93 -2.27
CA TRP A 231 -13.19 -1.68 -3.47
C TRP A 231 -14.45 -2.17 -4.22
N ALA A 232 -15.40 -2.75 -3.49
CA ALA A 232 -16.67 -3.20 -4.06
C ALA A 232 -17.52 -2.04 -4.59
N ALA A 233 -17.50 -0.87 -3.94
CA ALA A 233 -18.20 0.32 -4.41
C ALA A 233 -17.61 0.88 -5.71
N THR A 234 -16.29 0.86 -5.85
CA THR A 234 -15.57 1.42 -7.01
C THR A 234 -15.50 0.46 -8.19
N PHE A 235 -15.10 -0.80 -7.96
CA PHE A 235 -14.85 -1.75 -9.05
C PHE A 235 -15.95 -2.82 -9.19
N GLY A 236 -16.88 -2.90 -8.23
CA GLY A 236 -17.87 -3.96 -8.16
C GLY A 236 -17.27 -5.33 -7.82
N THR A 237 -18.11 -6.36 -7.90
CA THR A 237 -17.73 -7.76 -7.65
C THR A 237 -17.47 -8.57 -8.93
N GLY A 238 -17.55 -7.90 -10.08
CA GLY A 238 -17.32 -8.50 -11.40
C GLY A 238 -15.86 -8.50 -11.83
N SER A 239 -15.62 -8.61 -13.14
CA SER A 239 -14.26 -8.63 -13.70
C SER A 239 -13.45 -7.38 -13.39
N ALA A 240 -14.10 -6.21 -13.32
CA ALA A 240 -13.43 -4.95 -12.98
C ALA A 240 -12.83 -4.97 -11.57
N GLY A 241 -13.47 -5.64 -10.61
CA GLY A 241 -12.93 -5.79 -9.25
C GLY A 241 -11.92 -6.92 -9.09
N SER A 242 -11.73 -7.80 -10.08
CA SER A 242 -10.92 -9.02 -9.90
C SER A 242 -9.42 -8.77 -10.12
N ILE A 243 -8.61 -8.95 -9.08
CA ILE A 243 -7.15 -8.74 -9.05
C ILE A 243 -6.42 -9.93 -8.39
N PRO A 244 -6.60 -11.18 -8.90
CA PRO A 244 -6.21 -12.39 -8.19
C PRO A 244 -4.69 -12.55 -7.97
N ASN A 245 -3.87 -11.74 -8.65
CA ASN A 245 -2.41 -11.79 -8.62
C ASN A 245 -1.80 -10.42 -8.23
N THR A 246 -2.38 -9.75 -7.25
CA THR A 246 -1.90 -8.45 -6.76
C THR A 246 -1.85 -8.49 -5.25
N TYR A 247 -0.69 -8.17 -4.68
CA TYR A 247 -0.50 -8.08 -3.23
C TYR A 247 -1.45 -7.04 -2.63
N GLN A 248 -2.10 -7.38 -1.53
CA GLN A 248 -3.08 -6.54 -0.86
C GLN A 248 -2.63 -6.12 0.52
N TRP A 249 -2.83 -4.83 0.77
CA TRP A 249 -2.96 -4.26 2.10
C TRP A 249 -4.46 -3.92 2.27
N THR A 250 -5.15 -4.62 3.17
CA THR A 250 -6.57 -4.38 3.41
C THR A 250 -6.78 -3.53 4.64
N SER A 251 -7.84 -2.73 4.67
CA SER A 251 -8.31 -2.06 5.88
C SER A 251 -9.74 -2.44 6.20
N GLU A 252 -10.02 -2.57 7.50
CA GLU A 252 -11.40 -2.56 7.99
C GLU A 252 -11.67 -1.21 8.63
N THR A 253 -12.73 -0.55 8.19
CA THR A 253 -13.06 0.83 8.58
C THR A 253 -13.18 0.94 10.11
N ASP A 254 -12.28 1.72 10.70
CA ASP A 254 -12.43 2.50 11.93
C ASP A 254 -12.86 1.77 13.21
N ASP A 255 -12.57 0.48 13.34
CA ASP A 255 -12.52 -0.15 14.65
C ASP A 255 -11.25 0.37 15.33
N GLY A 256 -11.29 1.58 15.91
CA GLY A 256 -10.17 2.26 16.57
C GLY A 256 -9.62 1.55 17.82
N VAL A 257 -9.78 0.23 17.88
CA VAL A 257 -9.42 -0.67 18.95
C VAL A 257 -8.06 -1.29 18.65
N THR A 258 -7.07 -0.88 19.42
CA THR A 258 -5.69 -1.37 19.31
C THR A 258 -5.39 -2.52 20.25
N ASN A 259 -6.29 -2.89 21.16
CA ASN A 259 -6.06 -3.93 22.16
C ASN A 259 -7.32 -4.81 22.37
N PRO A 260 -7.23 -6.14 22.22
CA PRO A 260 -6.04 -6.92 21.85
C PRO A 260 -5.58 -6.65 20.42
N SER A 261 -4.29 -6.80 20.15
CA SER A 261 -3.79 -6.87 18.78
C SER A 261 -4.32 -8.12 18.06
N PRO A 262 -4.29 -8.13 16.72
CA PRO A 262 -4.62 -9.31 15.94
C PRO A 262 -3.56 -10.40 16.05
N ALA A 263 -3.99 -11.66 16.10
CA ALA A 263 -3.13 -12.83 15.94
C ALA A 263 -3.35 -13.43 14.55
N GLY A 264 -2.42 -13.17 13.64
CA GLY A 264 -2.61 -13.34 12.20
C GLY A 264 -3.78 -12.47 11.75
N TRP A 265 -4.51 -12.92 10.73
CA TRP A 265 -5.62 -12.17 10.18
C TRP A 265 -6.86 -12.04 11.07
N CYS A 266 -6.80 -12.26 12.39
CA CYS A 266 -7.95 -12.18 13.28
C CYS A 266 -7.65 -11.48 14.62
N GLN A 267 -8.52 -10.54 14.99
CA GLN A 267 -8.52 -9.84 16.27
C GLN A 267 -9.60 -10.40 17.20
N SER A 268 -9.17 -10.92 18.35
CA SER A 268 -10.07 -11.58 19.31
C SER A 268 -11.15 -10.62 19.83
N GLY A 269 -12.42 -10.96 19.55
CA GLY A 269 -13.58 -10.18 20.00
C GLY A 269 -14.07 -9.12 19.01
N TYR A 270 -13.39 -8.94 17.88
CA TYR A 270 -13.71 -7.90 16.89
C TYR A 270 -14.00 -8.50 15.51
N GLY A 271 -13.04 -9.22 14.92
CA GLY A 271 -13.22 -9.77 13.58
C GLY A 271 -11.93 -10.32 12.98
N CYS A 272 -11.95 -10.54 11.66
CA CYS A 272 -10.79 -10.93 10.88
C CYS A 272 -10.67 -10.03 9.65
N ALA A 273 -9.46 -9.88 9.14
CA ALA A 273 -9.19 -9.19 7.88
C ALA A 273 -10.08 -9.78 6.78
N GLN A 274 -10.73 -8.89 6.03
CA GLN A 274 -11.47 -9.24 4.84
C GLN A 274 -10.66 -8.78 3.63
N TRP A 275 -10.49 -9.69 2.69
CA TRP A 275 -9.73 -9.42 1.47
C TRP A 275 -10.69 -9.10 0.33
N PHE A 276 -10.20 -8.33 -0.63
CA PHE A 276 -10.98 -7.89 -1.77
C PHE A 276 -10.44 -8.45 -3.08
N GLY A 277 -11.14 -8.17 -4.18
CA GLY A 277 -10.70 -8.51 -5.53
C GLY A 277 -10.39 -9.98 -5.86
N GLY A 278 -10.77 -10.92 -4.99
CA GLY A 278 -10.61 -12.35 -5.24
C GLY A 278 -9.16 -12.82 -5.26
N VAL A 279 -8.31 -12.23 -4.42
CA VAL A 279 -6.94 -12.72 -4.21
C VAL A 279 -6.93 -14.11 -3.58
N SER A 280 -5.86 -14.84 -3.86
CA SER A 280 -5.51 -16.05 -3.11
C SER A 280 -4.65 -15.69 -1.90
N SER A 281 -4.57 -16.60 -0.93
CA SER A 281 -3.85 -16.40 0.33
C SER A 281 -2.37 -16.02 0.20
N ASN A 282 -1.75 -16.20 -0.96
CA ASN A 282 -0.36 -15.83 -1.21
C ASN A 282 -0.18 -14.32 -1.53
N TYR A 283 -1.28 -13.60 -1.76
CA TYR A 283 -1.29 -12.17 -2.03
C TYR A 283 -1.94 -11.37 -0.88
N GLU A 284 -2.38 -12.05 0.17
CA GLU A 284 -2.85 -11.47 1.43
C GLU A 284 -1.60 -11.03 2.22
N LEU A 285 -1.28 -9.74 2.21
CA LEU A 285 0.05 -9.28 2.64
C LEU A 285 0.02 -8.43 3.89
N MET A 286 -0.91 -7.48 3.98
CA MET A 286 -0.97 -6.56 5.11
C MET A 286 -2.41 -6.24 5.50
N TRP A 287 -2.63 -5.93 6.77
CA TRP A 287 -3.92 -5.54 7.32
C TRP A 287 -3.77 -4.34 8.25
N GLN A 288 -4.36 -3.20 7.87
CA GLN A 288 -4.60 -2.08 8.77
C GLN A 288 -5.81 -2.45 9.64
N TRP A 289 -5.54 -2.94 10.85
CA TRP A 289 -6.60 -3.47 11.70
C TRP A 289 -7.23 -2.41 12.61
N ALA A 290 -6.54 -1.28 12.82
CA ALA A 290 -7.04 -0.18 13.61
C ALA A 290 -6.53 1.17 13.09
N SER A 291 -7.42 2.15 13.06
CA SER A 291 -7.11 3.57 12.87
C SER A 291 -7.73 4.38 14.00
N ASN A 292 -6.95 5.25 14.66
CA ASN A 292 -7.47 6.17 15.67
C ASN A 292 -6.59 7.42 15.80
N ALA A 293 -6.88 8.28 16.79
CA ALA A 293 -6.10 9.50 17.05
C ALA A 293 -4.59 9.26 17.35
N SER A 294 -4.20 8.02 17.63
CA SER A 294 -2.81 7.59 17.85
C SER A 294 -2.15 7.05 16.58
N GLY A 295 -2.88 6.98 15.47
CA GLY A 295 -2.39 6.55 14.17
C GLY A 295 -3.01 5.27 13.63
N ASP A 296 -2.37 4.78 12.57
CA ASP A 296 -2.73 3.60 11.81
C ASP A 296 -1.84 2.42 12.18
N TYR A 297 -2.47 1.28 12.44
CA TYR A 297 -1.82 0.09 12.97
C TYR A 297 -1.95 -1.06 11.97
N ASP A 298 -0.80 -1.53 11.48
CA ASP A 298 -0.71 -2.50 10.39
C ASP A 298 -0.06 -3.81 10.79
N GLN A 299 -0.61 -4.93 10.35
CA GLN A 299 0.02 -6.24 10.52
C GLN A 299 0.42 -6.80 9.17
N PHE A 300 1.67 -7.21 9.04
CA PHE A 300 2.28 -7.70 7.82
C PHE A 300 2.63 -9.17 7.92
N ASP A 301 2.30 -9.96 6.90
CA ASP A 301 2.73 -11.36 6.79
C ASP A 301 3.99 -11.48 5.93
N ALA A 302 5.16 -11.46 6.56
CA ALA A 302 6.45 -11.57 5.88
C ALA A 302 6.68 -12.91 5.19
N ASN A 303 5.81 -13.88 5.46
CA ASN A 303 5.76 -15.14 4.74
C ASN A 303 5.32 -15.00 3.27
N ASN A 304 4.54 -13.97 2.97
CA ASN A 304 3.98 -13.67 1.66
C ASN A 304 4.73 -12.54 0.92
N ASN A 305 5.78 -11.99 1.53
CA ASN A 305 6.60 -10.95 0.91
C ASN A 305 7.33 -11.48 -0.35
N PRO A 306 7.23 -10.80 -1.52
CA PRO A 306 7.82 -11.25 -2.79
C PRO A 306 9.36 -11.29 -2.87
#